data_AF-A0A0G0CAA3-F1
#
_entry.id   AF-A0A0G0CAA3-F1
#
_cell.length_a   1.000
_cell.length_b   1.000
_cell.length_c   1.000
_cell.angle_alpha   90.00
_cell.angle_beta   90.00
_cell.angle_gamma   90.00
#
_symmetry.space_group_name_H-M   'P 1'
#
loop_
_entity.id
_entity.type
_entity.pdbx_description
1 polymer ?
#
loop_
_entity_poly.entity_id
_entity_poly.type
_entity_poly.pdbx_seq_one_letter_code
_entity_poly.pdbx_strand_id
1 'polypeptide(L)'
;MLEVFAQKKKENEVGSSTMPQKINPINFENAEGNLQLANSMFQYFERKLIRSRLQRDLSDSTVRRNFGEALGYSVLGWRNIQSGLNRLSVNSKHLKEELNNHWEILTEAIQTVLRLKNDTQAYEKLKKLSRGKKIDKEGYSGLLKSLGLEDDERLKKLTPEKYTGYAEELCQKI
;
A
#
# COMPACT_ATOMS: atom_id res chain seq x y z
N MET A 1 2.53 -8.16 5.79
CA MET A 1 1.88 -6.82 5.82
C MET A 1 2.08 -6.04 7.14
N LEU A 2 2.01 -6.65 8.34
CA LEU A 2 2.07 -5.93 9.64
C LEU A 2 3.48 -5.45 10.11
N GLU A 3 4.56 -5.62 9.34
CA GLU A 3 5.91 -5.28 9.82
C GLU A 3 6.77 -4.48 8.82
N VAL A 4 6.18 -4.01 7.71
CA VAL A 4 6.90 -3.18 6.71
C VAL A 4 7.41 -1.88 7.34
N PHE A 5 6.59 -1.29 8.21
CA PHE A 5 6.96 -0.11 8.98
C PHE A 5 7.01 -0.43 10.47
N ALA A 6 8.11 -0.07 11.11
CA ALA A 6 8.22 0.05 12.54
C ALA A 6 7.85 1.48 12.99
N GLN A 7 7.36 1.62 14.22
CA GLN A 7 7.09 2.93 14.82
C GLN A 7 8.20 3.32 15.78
N LYS A 8 8.72 4.54 15.63
CA LYS A 8 9.67 5.15 16.58
C LYS A 8 8.99 5.31 17.94
N LYS A 9 9.68 4.83 18.99
CA LYS A 9 9.25 4.95 20.38
C LYS A 9 9.44 6.39 20.88
N LYS A 10 8.49 6.88 21.67
CA LYS A 10 8.69 8.02 22.57
C LYS A 10 8.78 7.47 23.99
N GLU A 11 9.75 7.91 24.78
CA GLU A 11 10.10 7.29 26.07
C GLU A 11 8.94 7.22 27.07
N ASN A 12 7.96 8.13 26.98
CA ASN A 12 6.85 8.25 27.94
C ASN A 12 5.48 7.86 27.37
N GLU A 13 5.42 7.16 26.23
CA GLU A 13 4.16 6.82 25.58
C GLU A 13 3.64 5.44 25.98
N VAL A 14 2.42 5.39 26.50
CA VAL A 14 1.73 4.14 26.83
C VAL A 14 0.93 3.68 25.61
N GLY A 15 1.40 2.62 24.94
CA GLY A 15 0.72 2.08 23.75
C GLY A 15 -0.48 1.19 24.05
N SER A 16 -0.52 0.52 25.20
CA SER A 16 -1.67 -0.24 25.71
C SER A 16 -1.67 -0.25 27.24
N SER A 17 -2.84 -0.16 27.86
CA SER A 17 -3.00 -0.21 29.31
C SER A 17 -2.67 -1.58 29.93
N THR A 18 -2.71 -2.65 29.14
CA THR A 18 -2.50 -4.03 29.60
C THR A 18 -1.31 -4.74 28.95
N MET A 19 -0.73 -4.16 27.89
CA MET A 19 0.35 -4.78 27.11
C MET A 19 1.50 -3.77 26.90
N PRO A 20 2.50 -3.72 27.81
CA PRO A 20 3.57 -2.71 27.80
C PRO A 20 4.41 -2.68 26.52
N GLN A 21 4.51 -3.80 25.81
CA GLN A 21 5.28 -3.94 24.57
C GLN A 21 4.54 -3.44 23.31
N LYS A 22 3.22 -3.22 23.39
CA LYS A 22 2.38 -2.94 22.22
C LYS A 22 2.51 -1.49 21.78
N ILE A 23 2.79 -1.26 20.50
CA ILE A 23 2.81 0.06 19.87
C ILE A 23 1.77 0.08 18.76
N ASN A 24 0.75 0.94 18.88
CA ASN A 24 -0.36 1.03 17.93
C ASN A 24 -0.20 2.22 16.99
N PRO A 25 -0.68 2.15 15.74
CA PRO A 25 -0.64 3.27 14.79
C PRO A 25 -1.73 4.31 15.10
N ILE A 26 -1.85 4.74 16.36
CA ILE A 26 -2.97 5.54 16.87
C ILE A 26 -3.17 6.86 16.13
N ASN A 27 -2.09 7.46 15.64
CA ASN A 27 -2.16 8.66 14.82
C ASN A 27 -2.91 8.42 13.50
N PHE A 28 -2.67 7.29 12.83
CA PHE A 28 -3.40 6.97 11.59
C PHE A 28 -4.86 6.59 11.87
N GLU A 29 -5.12 5.82 12.94
CA GLU A 29 -6.48 5.46 13.38
C GLU A 29 -7.30 6.71 13.74
N ASN A 30 -6.70 7.65 14.47
CA ASN A 30 -7.33 8.93 14.79
C ASN A 30 -7.57 9.77 13.53
N ALA A 31 -6.62 9.79 12.60
CA ALA A 31 -6.79 10.52 11.34
C ALA A 31 -7.94 9.94 10.51
N GLU A 32 -8.03 8.61 10.40
CA GLU A 32 -9.10 7.92 9.70
C GLU A 32 -10.48 8.32 10.25
N GLY A 33 -10.69 8.24 11.56
CA GLY A 33 -11.96 8.63 12.18
C GLY A 33 -12.33 10.10 11.94
N ASN A 34 -11.35 11.00 12.08
CA ASN A 34 -11.58 12.44 11.87
C ASN A 34 -11.90 12.76 10.40
N LEU A 35 -11.20 12.15 9.45
CA LEU A 35 -11.47 12.38 8.02
C LEU A 35 -12.82 11.80 7.58
N GLN A 36 -13.24 10.68 8.16
CA GLN A 36 -14.59 10.13 7.93
C GLN A 36 -15.69 11.07 8.46
N LEU A 37 -15.50 11.65 9.66
CA LEU A 37 -16.41 12.65 10.22
C LEU A 37 -16.48 13.90 9.32
N ALA A 38 -15.33 14.44 8.92
CA ALA A 38 -15.25 15.58 8.01
C ALA A 38 -16.02 15.32 6.70
N ASN A 39 -15.76 14.18 6.05
CA ASN A 39 -16.41 13.80 4.80
C ASN A 39 -17.93 13.63 4.98
N SER A 40 -18.37 13.05 6.09
CA SER A 40 -19.81 12.91 6.39
C SER A 40 -20.51 14.26 6.45
N MET A 41 -19.85 15.26 7.06
CA MET A 41 -20.36 16.63 7.09
C MET A 41 -20.34 17.30 5.72
N PHE A 42 -19.24 17.19 4.97
CA PHE A 42 -19.15 17.76 3.61
C PHE A 42 -20.22 17.20 2.68
N GLN A 43 -20.44 15.88 2.71
CA GLN A 43 -21.51 15.24 1.94
C GLN A 43 -22.91 15.70 2.38
N TYR A 44 -23.12 15.94 3.67
CA TYR A 44 -24.37 16.53 4.14
C TYR A 44 -24.55 17.97 3.62
N PHE A 45 -23.50 18.80 3.67
CA PHE A 45 -23.54 20.17 3.16
C PHE A 45 -23.85 20.20 1.66
N GLU A 46 -23.18 19.37 0.87
CA GLU A 46 -23.43 19.22 -0.57
C GLU A 46 -24.91 18.94 -0.85
N ARG A 47 -25.49 17.93 -0.18
CA ARG A 47 -26.89 17.57 -0.38
C ARG A 47 -27.87 18.63 0.11
N LYS A 48 -27.58 19.29 1.24
CA LYS A 48 -28.51 20.20 1.93
C LYS A 48 -28.52 21.60 1.32
N LEU A 49 -27.37 22.12 0.89
CA LEU A 49 -27.23 23.53 0.49
C LEU A 49 -27.72 23.81 -0.94
N ILE A 50 -27.77 22.79 -1.80
CA ILE A 50 -28.29 22.92 -3.17
C ILE A 50 -29.83 22.98 -3.24
N ARG A 51 -30.54 22.85 -2.12
CA ARG A 51 -32.01 22.89 -2.06
C ARG A 51 -32.51 23.94 -1.07
N SER A 52 -33.25 24.92 -1.60
CA SER A 52 -33.95 25.97 -0.85
C SER A 52 -35.33 26.18 -1.47
N ARG A 53 -36.39 26.28 -0.67
CA ARG A 53 -37.77 26.40 -1.17
C ARG A 53 -38.05 27.78 -1.77
N LEU A 54 -38.71 27.80 -2.93
CA LEU A 54 -39.12 29.02 -3.65
C LEU A 54 -37.92 29.96 -3.89
N GLN A 55 -38.04 31.24 -3.56
CA GLN A 55 -36.94 32.21 -3.72
C GLN A 55 -35.78 31.94 -2.75
N ARG A 56 -36.07 31.47 -1.52
CA ARG A 56 -35.12 31.00 -0.49
C ARG A 56 -35.85 30.70 0.83
N ASP A 57 -35.53 29.57 1.47
CA ASP A 57 -35.77 29.32 2.90
C ASP A 57 -34.48 29.52 3.74
N LEU A 58 -34.62 29.64 5.06
CA LEU A 58 -33.53 30.03 5.97
C LEU A 58 -32.79 28.86 6.63
N SER A 59 -33.10 27.61 6.27
CA SER A 59 -32.51 26.41 6.91
C SER A 59 -31.02 26.25 6.63
N ASP A 60 -30.53 26.83 5.54
CA ASP A 60 -29.11 26.91 5.17
C ASP A 60 -28.28 27.74 6.15
N SER A 61 -28.87 28.75 6.79
CA SER A 61 -28.20 29.68 7.70
C SER A 61 -27.54 28.97 8.89
N THR A 62 -28.27 28.06 9.54
CA THR A 62 -27.71 27.28 10.67
C THR A 62 -26.68 26.26 10.17
N VAL A 63 -26.91 25.65 9.00
CA VAL A 63 -25.98 24.66 8.41
C VAL A 63 -24.62 25.29 8.11
N ARG A 64 -24.58 26.49 7.50
CA ARG A 64 -23.33 27.21 7.19
C ARG A 64 -22.46 27.53 8.41
N ARG A 65 -23.06 27.66 9.60
CA ARG A 65 -22.30 27.91 10.84
C ARG A 65 -21.44 26.71 11.26
N ASN A 66 -21.70 25.52 10.71
CA ASN A 66 -20.97 24.29 11.01
C ASN A 66 -19.84 24.01 10.01
N PHE A 67 -19.55 24.91 9.05
CA PHE A 67 -18.41 24.72 8.15
C PHE A 67 -17.08 24.60 8.89
N GLY A 68 -16.93 25.35 10.00
CA GLY A 68 -15.76 25.26 10.85
C GLY A 68 -15.56 23.89 11.48
N GLU A 69 -16.63 23.17 11.81
CA GLU A 69 -16.54 21.82 12.39
C GLU A 69 -15.97 20.82 11.39
N ALA A 70 -16.50 20.80 10.16
CA ALA A 70 -15.99 19.91 9.11
C ALA A 70 -14.52 20.18 8.79
N LEU A 71 -14.13 21.46 8.67
CA LEU A 71 -12.74 21.87 8.48
C LEU A 71 -11.87 21.53 9.70
N GLY A 72 -12.41 21.66 10.92
CA GLY A 72 -11.73 21.30 12.16
C GLY A 72 -11.37 19.82 12.20
N TYR A 73 -12.31 18.94 11.85
CA TYR A 73 -12.06 17.51 11.70
C TYR A 73 -10.99 17.22 10.62
N SER A 74 -11.03 17.90 9.47
CA SER A 74 -10.00 17.75 8.43
C SER A 74 -8.61 18.13 8.94
N VAL A 75 -8.47 19.29 9.57
CA VAL A 75 -7.18 19.78 10.11
C VAL A 75 -6.64 18.84 11.18
N LEU A 76 -7.50 18.35 12.08
CA LEU A 76 -7.09 17.39 13.09
C LEU A 76 -6.63 16.07 12.45
N GLY A 77 -7.35 15.59 11.44
CA GLY A 77 -6.95 14.42 10.65
C GLY A 77 -5.58 14.59 10.00
N TRP A 78 -5.31 15.72 9.34
CA TRP A 78 -4.03 15.99 8.69
C TRP A 78 -2.86 16.11 9.68
N ARG A 79 -3.08 16.77 10.83
CA ARG A 79 -2.07 16.84 11.90
C ARG A 79 -1.71 15.46 12.45
N ASN A 80 -2.71 14.59 12.59
CA ASN A 80 -2.51 13.21 13.00
C ASN A 80 -1.74 12.41 11.93
N ILE A 81 -2.06 12.54 10.64
CA ILE A 81 -1.27 11.93 9.54
C ILE A 81 0.19 12.39 9.61
N GLN A 82 0.44 13.70 9.68
CA GLN A 82 1.80 14.24 9.76
C GLN A 82 2.56 13.67 10.96
N SER A 83 1.89 13.59 12.12
CA SER A 83 2.46 13.00 13.34
C SER A 83 2.72 11.51 13.19
N GLY A 84 1.86 10.77 12.49
CA GLY A 84 2.05 9.36 12.14
C GLY A 84 3.25 9.15 11.23
N LEU A 85 3.34 9.90 10.13
CA LEU A 85 4.44 9.83 9.15
C LEU A 85 5.80 10.08 9.79
N ASN A 86 5.91 11.07 10.68
CA ASN A 86 7.16 11.39 11.39
C ASN A 86 7.66 10.24 12.29
N ARG A 87 6.77 9.33 12.68
CA ARG A 87 7.09 8.17 13.52
C ARG A 87 7.43 6.92 12.74
N LEU A 88 7.21 6.89 11.42
CA LEU A 88 7.51 5.73 10.61
C LEU A 88 9.02 5.50 10.50
N SER A 89 9.40 4.24 10.51
CA SER A 89 10.74 3.75 10.17
C SER A 89 10.59 2.51 9.30
N VAL A 90 11.28 2.46 8.17
CA VAL A 90 11.20 1.32 7.25
C VAL A 90 11.94 0.12 7.85
N ASN A 91 11.28 -1.04 7.90
CA ASN A 91 11.90 -2.30 8.29
C ASN A 91 12.51 -2.99 7.06
N SER A 92 13.67 -2.50 6.63
CA SER A 92 14.35 -2.98 5.42
C SER A 92 14.68 -4.48 5.48
N LYS A 93 14.94 -5.01 6.67
CA LYS A 93 15.23 -6.44 6.86
C LYS A 93 13.99 -7.30 6.56
N HIS A 94 12.86 -6.98 7.17
CA HIS A 94 11.61 -7.69 6.94
C HIS A 94 11.18 -7.62 5.47
N LEU A 95 11.28 -6.45 4.84
CA LEU A 95 10.98 -6.29 3.40
C LEU A 95 11.81 -7.22 2.52
N LYS A 96 13.13 -7.30 2.77
CA LYS A 96 14.02 -8.20 2.02
C LYS A 96 13.69 -9.67 2.27
N GLU A 97 13.35 -10.03 3.50
CA GLU A 97 12.94 -11.39 3.86
C GLU A 97 11.61 -11.77 3.20
N GLU A 98 10.63 -10.88 3.19
CA GLU A 98 9.34 -11.08 2.51
C GLU A 98 9.56 -11.27 1.01
N LEU A 99 10.33 -10.39 0.35
CA LEU A 99 10.66 -10.51 -1.07
C LEU A 99 11.40 -11.82 -1.40
N ASN A 100 12.39 -12.21 -0.60
CA ASN A 100 13.14 -13.45 -0.81
C ASN A 100 12.32 -14.72 -0.57
N ASN A 101 11.17 -14.61 0.10
CA ASN A 101 10.24 -15.73 0.30
C ASN A 101 9.27 -15.93 -0.87
N HIS A 102 9.23 -15.02 -1.83
CA HIS A 102 8.23 -14.98 -2.90
C HIS A 102 8.86 -14.89 -4.30
N TRP A 103 9.66 -15.90 -4.69
CA TRP A 103 10.28 -15.93 -6.03
C TRP A 103 9.27 -16.21 -7.15
N GLU A 104 8.08 -16.71 -6.83
CA GLU A 104 6.99 -16.93 -7.79
C GLU A 104 6.59 -15.66 -8.55
N ILE A 105 6.83 -14.46 -8.00
CA ILE A 105 6.53 -13.20 -8.69
C ILE A 105 7.33 -13.04 -9.99
N LEU A 106 8.52 -13.64 -10.08
CA LEU A 106 9.38 -13.58 -11.27
C LEU A 106 8.86 -14.45 -12.42
N THR A 107 7.83 -15.27 -12.19
CA THR A 107 7.23 -16.10 -13.26
C THR A 107 6.60 -15.23 -14.36
N GLU A 108 6.12 -14.03 -14.05
CA GLU A 108 5.65 -13.07 -15.05
C GLU A 108 6.78 -12.62 -15.99
N ALA A 109 7.97 -12.34 -15.44
CA ALA A 109 9.15 -11.98 -16.24
C ALA A 109 9.55 -13.13 -17.18
N ILE A 110 9.53 -14.38 -16.68
CA ILE A 110 9.77 -15.58 -17.51
C ILE A 110 8.73 -15.66 -18.63
N GLN A 111 7.44 -15.50 -18.31
CA GLN A 111 6.37 -15.54 -19.30
C GLN A 111 6.58 -14.52 -20.41
N THR A 112 6.98 -13.31 -20.04
CA THR A 112 7.21 -12.20 -20.98
C THR A 112 8.36 -12.53 -21.93
N VAL A 113 9.46 -13.10 -21.43
CA VAL A 113 10.58 -13.54 -22.27
C VAL A 113 10.18 -14.70 -23.18
N LEU A 114 9.41 -15.66 -22.70
CA LEU A 114 8.89 -16.76 -23.54
C LEU A 114 8.00 -16.24 -24.68
N ARG A 115 7.12 -15.27 -24.39
CA ARG A 115 6.29 -14.62 -25.41
C ARG A 115 7.12 -13.87 -26.44
N LEU A 116 8.20 -13.20 -26.01
CA LEU A 116 9.15 -12.55 -26.92
C LEU A 116 9.82 -13.56 -27.86
N LYS A 117 10.02 -14.81 -27.41
CA LYS A 117 10.52 -15.93 -28.22
C LYS A 117 9.42 -16.66 -29.02
N ASN A 118 8.23 -16.07 -29.15
CA ASN A 118 7.06 -16.62 -29.85
C ASN A 118 6.48 -17.92 -29.24
N ASP A 119 6.70 -18.19 -27.95
CA ASP A 119 6.05 -19.31 -27.26
C ASP A 119 4.60 -18.96 -26.89
N THR A 120 3.66 -19.45 -27.69
CA THR A 120 2.21 -19.21 -27.51
C THR A 120 1.63 -19.93 -26.29
N GLN A 121 2.35 -20.89 -25.70
CA GLN A 121 1.92 -21.67 -24.53
C GLN A 121 2.63 -21.27 -23.23
N ALA A 122 3.37 -20.16 -23.23
CA ALA A 122 4.18 -19.69 -22.10
C ALA A 122 3.43 -19.67 -20.75
N TYR A 123 2.21 -19.12 -20.75
CA TYR A 123 1.38 -19.03 -19.54
C TYR A 123 0.99 -20.42 -19.01
N GLU A 124 0.51 -21.32 -19.88
CA GLU A 124 0.06 -22.64 -19.47
C GLU A 124 1.22 -23.53 -18.99
N LYS A 125 2.40 -23.41 -19.60
CA LYS A 125 3.63 -24.08 -19.12
C LYS A 125 3.99 -23.61 -17.71
N LEU A 126 4.06 -22.30 -17.50
CA LEU A 126 4.39 -21.74 -16.18
C LEU A 126 3.34 -22.08 -15.13
N LYS A 127 2.06 -21.96 -15.46
CA LYS A 127 0.94 -22.33 -14.58
C LYS A 127 1.04 -23.78 -14.11
N LYS A 128 1.39 -24.73 -14.98
CA LYS A 128 1.59 -26.13 -14.58
C LYS A 128 2.78 -26.30 -13.63
N LEU A 129 3.84 -25.50 -13.80
CA LEU A 129 5.08 -25.63 -13.05
C LEU A 129 5.05 -24.88 -11.70
N SER A 130 4.34 -23.76 -11.60
CA SER A 130 4.36 -22.87 -10.41
C SER A 130 3.10 -22.93 -9.54
N ARG A 131 1.95 -23.39 -10.07
CA ARG A 131 0.67 -23.28 -9.34
C ARG A 131 0.68 -24.10 -8.05
N GLY A 132 0.41 -23.41 -6.94
CA GLY A 132 0.30 -24.01 -5.61
C GLY A 132 1.64 -24.40 -4.97
N LYS A 133 2.77 -24.02 -5.58
CA LYS A 133 4.11 -24.28 -5.04
C LYS A 133 4.76 -22.98 -4.63
N LYS A 134 5.35 -22.98 -3.44
CA LYS A 134 6.27 -21.91 -3.04
C LYS A 134 7.57 -22.10 -3.83
N ILE A 135 8.03 -21.04 -4.49
CA ILE A 135 9.27 -21.08 -5.28
C ILE A 135 10.32 -20.33 -4.49
N ASP A 136 11.47 -20.97 -4.30
CA ASP A 136 12.70 -20.38 -3.80
C ASP A 136 13.68 -20.12 -4.97
N LYS A 137 14.88 -19.64 -4.64
CA LYS A 137 15.90 -19.30 -5.63
C LYS A 137 16.33 -20.52 -6.47
N GLU A 138 16.46 -21.67 -5.83
CA GLU A 138 16.82 -22.94 -6.45
C GLU A 138 15.70 -23.42 -7.38
N GLY A 139 14.45 -23.35 -6.92
CA GLY A 139 13.26 -23.63 -7.71
C GLY A 139 13.13 -22.73 -8.94
N TYR A 140 13.41 -21.43 -8.78
CA TYR A 140 13.46 -20.48 -9.90
C TYR A 140 14.52 -20.87 -10.93
N SER A 141 15.72 -21.24 -10.47
CA SER A 141 16.80 -21.71 -11.36
C SER A 141 16.43 -23.01 -12.07
N GLY A 142 15.70 -23.91 -11.40
CA GLY A 142 15.13 -25.12 -12.00
C GLY A 142 14.08 -24.82 -13.07
N LEU A 143 13.22 -23.82 -12.85
CA LEU A 143 12.25 -23.35 -13.84
C LEU A 143 12.93 -22.85 -15.11
N LEU A 144 13.97 -22.03 -14.98
CA LEU A 144 14.73 -21.53 -16.15
C LEU A 144 15.29 -22.68 -16.98
N LYS A 145 15.91 -23.69 -16.35
CA LYS A 145 16.41 -24.89 -17.04
C LYS A 145 15.31 -25.69 -17.72
N SER A 146 14.19 -25.92 -17.03
CA SER A 146 13.07 -26.69 -17.59
C SER A 146 12.42 -26.02 -18.81
N LEU A 147 12.60 -24.71 -18.95
CA LEU A 147 12.04 -23.89 -20.03
C LEU A 147 13.06 -23.53 -21.11
N GLY A 148 14.31 -24.01 -21.03
CA GLY A 148 15.37 -23.67 -21.99
C GLY A 148 15.78 -22.19 -21.93
N LEU A 149 15.75 -21.60 -20.74
CA LEU A 149 16.06 -20.19 -20.46
C LEU A 149 17.28 -20.02 -19.56
N GLU A 150 18.04 -21.09 -19.34
CA GLU A 150 19.28 -21.12 -18.58
C GLU A 150 20.43 -20.33 -19.19
N ASP A 151 20.26 -19.73 -20.37
CA ASP A 151 21.24 -18.82 -20.98
C ASP A 151 20.76 -17.35 -21.00
N ASP A 152 19.53 -17.06 -20.56
CA ASP A 152 19.04 -15.68 -20.50
C ASP A 152 19.62 -14.98 -19.26
N GLU A 153 20.73 -14.26 -19.48
CA GLU A 153 21.44 -13.50 -18.44
C GLU A 153 20.56 -12.46 -17.73
N ARG A 154 19.49 -11.97 -18.37
CA ARG A 154 18.56 -11.02 -17.73
C ARG A 154 17.75 -11.72 -16.66
N LEU A 155 17.21 -12.90 -16.98
CA LEU A 155 16.42 -13.70 -16.03
C LEU A 155 17.29 -14.25 -14.90
N LYS A 156 18.53 -14.70 -15.18
CA LYS A 156 19.45 -15.17 -14.13
C LYS A 156 19.78 -14.12 -13.07
N LYS A 157 19.98 -12.87 -13.51
CA LYS A 157 20.35 -11.75 -12.63
C LYS A 157 19.15 -11.15 -11.90
N LEU A 158 17.94 -11.54 -12.28
CA LEU A 158 16.70 -11.02 -11.71
C LEU A 158 16.49 -11.62 -10.32
N THR A 159 16.06 -10.77 -9.40
CA THR A 159 15.65 -11.15 -8.05
C THR A 159 14.33 -10.45 -7.73
N PRO A 160 13.54 -10.95 -6.77
CA PRO A 160 12.33 -10.25 -6.32
C PRO A 160 12.60 -8.78 -5.95
N GLU A 161 13.74 -8.50 -5.29
CA GLU A 161 14.17 -7.14 -4.92
C GLU A 161 14.47 -6.22 -6.11
N LYS A 162 14.90 -6.77 -7.26
CA LYS A 162 15.22 -6.00 -8.46
C LYS A 162 14.09 -5.93 -9.48
N TYR A 163 13.03 -6.72 -9.31
CA TYR A 163 11.89 -6.74 -10.20
C TYR A 163 10.86 -5.66 -9.82
N THR A 164 11.30 -4.40 -9.84
CA THR A 164 10.50 -3.23 -9.44
C THR A 164 10.09 -2.35 -10.63
N GLY A 165 10.51 -2.69 -11.85
CA GLY A 165 10.22 -1.93 -13.06
C GLY A 165 10.70 -0.48 -12.94
N TYR A 166 9.81 0.47 -13.25
CA TYR A 166 10.10 1.90 -13.16
C TYR A 166 9.78 2.53 -11.78
N ALA A 167 9.59 1.73 -10.72
CA ALA A 167 9.12 2.24 -9.44
C ALA A 167 10.01 3.36 -8.86
N GLU A 168 11.34 3.18 -8.87
CA GLU A 168 12.27 4.19 -8.38
C GLU A 168 12.27 5.45 -9.26
N GLU A 169 12.30 5.28 -10.58
CA GLU A 169 12.29 6.39 -11.53
C GLU A 169 11.03 7.24 -11.41
N LEU A 170 9.86 6.60 -11.27
CA LEU A 170 8.59 7.30 -11.08
C LEU A 170 8.54 8.03 -9.73
N CYS A 171 9.09 7.42 -8.67
CA CYS A 171 9.16 8.04 -7.34
C CYS A 171 10.02 9.31 -7.34
N GLN A 172 11.13 9.33 -8.09
CA GLN A 172 12.02 10.49 -8.21
C GLN A 172 11.45 11.63 -9.09
N LYS A 173 10.40 11.36 -9.86
CA LYS A 173 9.78 12.33 -10.78
C LYS A 173 8.56 13.07 -10.20
N ILE A 174 8.09 12.69 -9.00
CA ILE A 174 6.95 13.30 -8.29
C ILE A 174 7.48 14.37 -7.33
#